data_AF-A0A8T5G267-F1
#
_entry.id   AF-A0A8T5G267-F1
#
_cell.length_a   1.000
_cell.length_b   1.000
_cell.length_c   1.000
_cell.angle_alpha   90.00
_cell.angle_beta   90.00
_cell.angle_gamma   90.00
#
_symmetry.space_group_name_H-M   'P 1'
#
loop_
_entity.id
_entity.type
_entity.pdbx_description
1 polymer ?
#
loop_
_entity_poly.entity_id
_entity_poly.type
_entity_poly.pdbx_seq_one_letter_code
_entity_poly.pdbx_strand_id
1 'polypeptide(L)'
;TTVSGSGVNDGYCNAGSWDGGDAGQTQCEALSDTWISTGTGANSDCCGDDSLEDFESTNSNGNKVCYNAAVLNDGSISSSILNQDGLMYDCGGTTSDDSSLSTHVGGGSCTTYEGYYCQIDNSWAIIIPVGCACTSNAQCLSELCASGVCSESGVFTDYISLEISATDEITISNIPPTTPLLVSPTEGNITVRNRTESFTWLASTDIDGGDINYTINITHATCPDIYVTNITDLFYVPTSDLCLDTKYFWQVRAHDGSGYGDWSEYWNFTVESVVSIKLINDTVSFGTMQINETKNTTLDGFSSLVLENDGNVVANISRISANQSIFDNVDLNTIYFRFKADNTTNEQGSFNYTGSVTNWTNITLVSDLNKTVISQLNYNNTNDTAEIDILLTIPPQEPPGTKTVTIYITGEGS
;
A
#
# COMPACT_ATOMS: atom_id res chain seq x y z
N THR A 1 108.38 17.63 -17.16
CA THR A 1 108.40 16.57 -18.19
C THR A 1 107.14 16.72 -19.01
N THR A 2 107.25 17.13 -20.27
CA THR A 2 106.12 17.13 -21.20
C THR A 2 105.83 15.68 -21.57
N VAL A 3 104.67 15.17 -21.15
CA VAL A 3 104.12 13.88 -21.58
C VAL A 3 103.09 14.20 -22.67
N SER A 4 103.28 13.64 -23.86
CA SER A 4 102.31 13.69 -24.96
C SER A 4 101.85 12.27 -25.27
N GLY A 5 100.55 12.02 -25.12
CA GLY A 5 99.88 10.78 -25.50
C GLY A 5 98.48 11.11 -26.01
N SER A 6 98.04 10.42 -27.06
CA SER A 6 96.69 10.52 -27.61
C SER A 6 95.82 9.44 -26.96
N GLY A 7 95.03 9.82 -25.96
CA GLY A 7 93.92 9.02 -25.45
C GLY A 7 92.62 9.60 -26.00
N VAL A 8 91.78 8.73 -26.56
CA VAL A 8 90.36 9.02 -26.81
C VAL A 8 89.68 8.66 -25.49
N ASN A 9 89.07 9.68 -24.90
CA ASN A 9 88.37 9.73 -23.61
C ASN A 9 89.28 9.91 -22.36
N ASP A 10 89.13 11.11 -21.78
CA ASP A 10 89.12 11.52 -20.35
C ASP A 10 90.20 11.15 -19.30
N GLY A 11 91.31 10.49 -19.63
CA GLY A 11 92.38 10.29 -18.62
C GLY A 11 93.17 11.56 -18.21
N TYR A 12 93.66 11.61 -16.97
CA TYR A 12 94.54 12.67 -16.44
C TYR A 12 95.91 12.11 -16.00
N CYS A 13 96.92 12.99 -15.93
CA CYS A 13 98.28 12.60 -15.56
C CYS A 13 98.58 13.00 -14.11
N ASN A 14 98.82 12.01 -13.25
CA ASN A 14 99.27 12.23 -11.88
C ASN A 14 100.64 11.56 -11.64
N ALA A 15 101.58 12.30 -11.05
CA ALA A 15 102.94 11.86 -10.74
C ALA A 15 103.73 11.17 -11.88
N GLY A 16 103.38 11.43 -13.15
CA GLY A 16 104.07 10.87 -14.32
C GLY A 16 103.54 9.52 -14.81
N SER A 17 102.46 8.99 -14.23
CA SER A 17 101.65 7.89 -14.79
C SER A 17 100.44 8.46 -15.54
N TRP A 18 100.01 7.77 -16.59
CA TRP A 18 98.75 8.02 -17.28
C TRP A 18 97.78 6.95 -16.79
N ASP A 19 96.81 7.35 -15.99
CA ASP A 19 95.82 6.44 -15.42
C ASP A 19 94.52 6.60 -16.24
N GLY A 20 94.02 5.49 -16.77
CA GLY A 20 92.77 5.45 -17.55
C GLY A 20 91.56 5.73 -16.65
N GLY A 21 90.56 6.41 -17.22
CA GLY A 21 89.28 6.77 -16.59
C GLY A 21 88.61 5.56 -15.93
N ASP A 22 87.83 5.83 -14.88
CA ASP A 22 87.23 4.92 -13.89
C ASP A 22 87.98 4.86 -12.56
N ALA A 23 88.11 6.03 -11.92
CA ALA A 23 88.65 6.16 -10.57
C ALA A 23 87.52 6.04 -9.53
N GLY A 24 87.48 4.97 -8.74
CA GLY A 24 86.50 4.80 -7.66
C GLY A 24 86.55 5.90 -6.59
N GLN A 25 85.47 6.03 -5.79
CA GLN A 25 85.22 7.06 -4.77
C GLN A 25 86.44 7.58 -3.99
N THR A 26 87.35 6.67 -3.58
CA THR A 26 88.54 7.01 -2.79
C THR A 26 89.50 7.95 -3.53
N GLN A 27 89.54 7.91 -4.86
CA GLN A 27 90.35 8.82 -5.67
C GLN A 27 89.69 10.21 -5.82
N CYS A 28 88.36 10.28 -5.94
CA CYS A 28 87.66 11.56 -6.07
C CYS A 28 87.70 12.38 -4.77
N GLU A 29 87.58 11.74 -3.61
CA GLU A 29 87.70 12.40 -2.31
C GLU A 29 89.15 12.87 -2.02
N ALA A 30 90.16 12.18 -2.56
CA ALA A 30 91.57 12.50 -2.32
C ALA A 30 92.08 13.73 -3.10
N LEU A 31 91.42 14.12 -4.21
CA LEU A 31 91.93 15.14 -5.13
C LEU A 31 91.23 16.52 -5.02
N SER A 32 90.12 16.65 -4.27
CA SER A 32 89.41 17.93 -4.05
C SER A 32 88.98 18.66 -5.35
N ASP A 33 88.70 17.93 -6.43
CA ASP A 33 88.35 18.51 -7.73
C ASP A 33 86.86 18.85 -7.87
N THR A 34 86.55 19.89 -8.67
CA THR A 34 85.20 20.28 -9.12
C THR A 34 85.21 20.39 -10.64
N TRP A 35 84.64 19.42 -11.38
CA TRP A 35 84.47 19.58 -12.83
C TRP A 35 83.08 19.20 -13.33
N ILE A 36 82.42 20.27 -13.77
CA ILE A 36 81.22 20.31 -14.57
C ILE A 36 81.70 20.16 -16.02
N SER A 37 81.24 19.14 -16.74
CA SER A 37 80.92 19.33 -18.15
C SER A 37 79.46 19.01 -18.49
N THR A 38 78.68 18.36 -17.61
CA THR A 38 77.19 18.47 -17.63
C THR A 38 76.41 18.26 -16.30
N GLY A 39 77.01 18.10 -15.11
CA GLY A 39 76.27 17.97 -13.82
C GLY A 39 76.85 18.79 -12.66
N THR A 40 76.01 19.43 -11.83
CA THR A 40 76.42 20.45 -10.82
C THR A 40 76.67 19.91 -9.40
N GLY A 41 77.83 20.23 -8.79
CA GLY A 41 77.98 20.39 -7.32
C GLY A 41 79.22 19.74 -6.67
N ALA A 42 79.78 20.36 -5.62
CA ALA A 42 80.99 19.95 -4.87
C ALA A 42 80.83 18.68 -3.99
N ASN A 43 79.72 17.95 -4.17
CA ASN A 43 79.40 16.66 -3.55
C ASN A 43 78.83 15.73 -4.63
N SER A 44 79.41 15.73 -5.84
CA SER A 44 78.91 14.89 -6.93
C SER A 44 79.23 13.43 -6.64
N ASP A 45 78.19 12.61 -6.43
CA ASP A 45 78.31 11.15 -6.33
C ASP A 45 78.70 10.52 -7.70
N CYS A 46 78.77 11.32 -8.77
CA CYS A 46 79.09 10.95 -10.16
C CYS A 46 80.34 11.64 -10.66
N CYS A 47 81.48 11.26 -10.09
CA CYS A 47 82.78 11.77 -10.46
C CYS A 47 83.35 10.94 -11.62
N GLY A 48 83.60 11.56 -12.78
CA GLY A 48 84.15 10.90 -13.98
C GLY A 48 83.12 10.60 -15.06
N ASP A 49 81.84 10.49 -14.69
CA ASP A 49 80.74 10.17 -15.63
C ASP A 49 80.46 11.33 -16.61
N ASP A 50 80.80 11.14 -17.89
CA ASP A 50 80.45 12.05 -18.98
C ASP A 50 79.06 11.74 -19.58
N SER A 51 78.65 12.43 -20.65
CA SER A 51 77.29 12.29 -21.18
C SER A 51 76.95 10.92 -21.81
N LEU A 52 77.86 9.95 -21.77
CA LEU A 52 77.71 8.65 -22.43
C LEU A 52 78.23 7.45 -21.62
N GLU A 53 78.76 7.67 -20.43
CA GLU A 53 79.28 6.61 -19.57
C GLU A 53 78.30 6.31 -18.41
N ASP A 54 78.55 5.22 -17.70
CA ASP A 54 77.69 4.73 -16.64
C ASP A 54 78.55 4.12 -15.53
N PHE A 55 78.33 4.53 -14.28
CA PHE A 55 79.08 4.01 -13.13
C PHE A 55 78.15 3.38 -12.08
N GLU A 56 78.42 2.10 -11.76
CA GLU A 56 77.76 1.34 -10.70
C GLU A 56 78.54 1.48 -9.38
N SER A 57 77.90 1.97 -8.31
CA SER A 57 78.54 2.06 -6.99
C SER A 57 78.24 0.84 -6.12
N THR A 58 79.15 0.54 -5.19
CA THR A 58 78.94 -0.52 -4.19
C THR A 58 78.24 0.04 -2.93
N ASN A 59 77.67 -0.87 -2.14
CA ASN A 59 76.71 -0.68 -1.06
C ASN A 59 77.09 0.39 0.01
N SER A 60 78.35 0.82 0.06
CA SER A 60 78.84 1.84 1.00
C SER A 60 78.37 3.27 0.70
N ASN A 61 77.85 3.57 -0.50
CA ASN A 61 77.41 4.92 -0.88
C ASN A 61 75.88 5.10 -0.97
N GLY A 62 75.12 4.18 -0.37
CA GLY A 62 73.66 4.24 -0.41
C GLY A 62 73.08 3.91 -1.78
N ASN A 63 73.72 2.97 -2.51
CA ASN A 63 73.21 2.36 -3.74
C ASN A 63 72.91 3.36 -4.88
N LYS A 64 73.65 4.47 -4.96
CA LYS A 64 73.51 5.46 -6.04
C LYS A 64 74.32 5.04 -7.26
N VAL A 65 73.86 5.39 -8.46
CA VAL A 65 74.58 5.19 -9.72
C VAL A 65 74.54 6.45 -10.55
N CYS A 66 75.36 6.48 -11.59
CA CYS A 66 75.57 7.65 -12.42
C CYS A 66 75.26 7.32 -13.86
N TYR A 67 74.41 8.15 -14.46
CA TYR A 67 74.02 8.01 -15.84
C TYR A 67 73.90 9.38 -16.50
N ASN A 68 74.67 9.60 -17.56
CA ASN A 68 74.66 10.84 -18.35
C ASN A 68 74.87 12.09 -17.47
N ALA A 69 75.89 12.02 -16.61
CA ALA A 69 76.26 13.05 -15.63
C ALA A 69 75.18 13.38 -14.57
N ALA A 70 74.18 12.50 -14.38
CA ALA A 70 73.15 12.64 -13.36
C ALA A 70 73.25 11.53 -12.30
N VAL A 71 73.14 11.91 -11.03
CA VAL A 71 73.06 10.96 -9.90
C VAL A 71 71.65 10.37 -9.86
N LEU A 72 71.58 9.05 -10.05
CA LEU A 72 70.38 8.26 -9.83
C LEU A 72 70.44 7.63 -8.45
N ASN A 73 69.48 7.99 -7.60
CA ASN A 73 69.33 7.34 -6.29
C ASN A 73 68.80 5.91 -6.48
N ASP A 74 68.99 5.07 -5.46
CA ASP A 74 68.43 3.73 -5.43
C ASP A 74 66.89 3.76 -5.66
N GLY A 75 66.41 2.86 -6.52
CA GLY A 75 65.01 2.78 -6.95
C GLY A 75 64.55 3.92 -7.88
N SER A 76 65.46 4.77 -8.37
CA SER A 76 65.11 5.86 -9.29
C SER A 76 65.23 5.46 -10.76
N ILE A 77 64.40 6.10 -11.60
CA ILE A 77 64.36 5.88 -13.05
C ILE A 77 64.76 7.16 -13.77
N SER A 78 65.63 7.05 -14.76
CA SER A 78 65.98 8.12 -15.70
C SER A 78 65.95 7.58 -17.13
N SER A 79 64.97 8.04 -17.90
CA SER A 79 64.71 7.54 -19.26
C SER A 79 64.52 6.01 -19.28
N SER A 80 65.41 5.25 -19.93
CA SER A 80 65.38 3.78 -20.01
C SER A 80 66.18 3.10 -18.91
N ILE A 81 66.84 3.86 -18.02
CA ILE A 81 67.69 3.33 -16.96
C ILE A 81 66.95 3.28 -15.63
N LEU A 82 66.99 2.11 -14.99
CA LEU A 82 66.58 1.91 -13.60
C LEU A 82 67.83 1.65 -12.76
N ASN A 83 68.02 2.42 -11.69
CA ASN A 83 68.99 2.10 -10.65
C ASN A 83 68.32 1.27 -9.56
N GLN A 84 68.86 0.10 -9.27
CA GLN A 84 68.42 -0.71 -8.14
C GLN A 84 69.58 -1.41 -7.45
N ASP A 85 69.68 -1.22 -6.13
CA ASP A 85 70.72 -1.79 -5.27
C ASP A 85 72.15 -1.49 -5.75
N GLY A 86 72.33 -0.35 -6.43
CA GLY A 86 73.61 0.08 -6.98
C GLY A 86 73.92 -0.48 -8.37
N LEU A 87 72.97 -1.20 -9.00
CA LEU A 87 73.08 -1.76 -10.35
C LEU A 87 72.17 -1.02 -11.33
N MET A 88 72.63 -0.87 -12.57
CA MET A 88 71.87 -0.24 -13.63
C MET A 88 71.27 -1.26 -14.60
N TYR A 89 69.99 -1.05 -14.90
CA TYR A 89 69.23 -1.88 -15.84
C TYR A 89 68.73 -1.02 -17.00
N ASP A 90 69.21 -1.29 -18.21
CA ASP A 90 68.74 -0.61 -19.43
C ASP A 90 67.56 -1.36 -20.06
N CYS A 91 66.41 -0.70 -20.07
CA CYS A 91 65.22 -1.20 -20.73
C CYS A 91 65.30 -0.97 -22.24
N GLY A 92 65.24 -2.06 -23.00
CA GLY A 92 65.23 -2.02 -24.46
C GLY A 92 66.60 -1.98 -25.12
N GLY A 93 67.71 -1.82 -24.37
CA GLY A 93 69.06 -1.86 -24.95
C GLY A 93 69.32 -0.67 -25.86
N THR A 94 68.78 0.48 -25.46
CA THR A 94 68.75 1.67 -26.31
C THR A 94 69.93 2.60 -26.07
N THR A 95 70.70 2.36 -25.02
CA THR A 95 71.93 3.10 -24.73
C THR A 95 73.13 2.49 -25.45
N SER A 96 74.05 3.33 -25.93
CA SER A 96 75.08 2.95 -26.91
C SER A 96 76.44 2.57 -26.33
N ASP A 97 76.60 2.56 -25.01
CA ASP A 97 77.77 2.01 -24.33
C ASP A 97 77.30 1.11 -23.17
N ASP A 98 77.74 -0.15 -23.18
CA ASP A 98 77.11 -1.29 -22.46
C ASP A 98 78.19 -2.18 -21.82
N SER A 99 79.39 -1.63 -21.59
CA SER A 99 80.52 -2.41 -21.06
C SER A 99 80.57 -2.48 -19.53
N SER A 100 79.81 -1.60 -18.84
CA SER A 100 79.67 -1.49 -17.38
C SER A 100 78.24 -1.65 -16.86
N LEU A 101 77.21 -1.56 -17.71
CA LEU A 101 75.81 -1.79 -17.33
C LEU A 101 75.59 -3.24 -16.89
N SER A 102 75.05 -3.44 -15.67
CA SER A 102 74.89 -4.78 -15.10
C SER A 102 74.04 -5.72 -15.95
N THR A 103 72.98 -5.24 -16.63
CA THR A 103 72.12 -6.12 -17.43
C THR A 103 71.22 -5.36 -18.42
N HIS A 104 71.31 -5.72 -19.72
CA HIS A 104 70.30 -5.37 -20.73
C HIS A 104 68.99 -6.14 -20.51
N VAL A 105 67.86 -5.42 -20.47
CA VAL A 105 66.53 -6.00 -20.34
C VAL A 105 65.72 -5.73 -21.60
N GLY A 106 65.33 -6.78 -22.33
CA GLY A 106 64.55 -6.63 -23.56
C GLY A 106 63.18 -5.97 -23.33
N GLY A 107 62.78 -5.09 -24.26
CA GLY A 107 61.48 -4.42 -24.23
C GLY A 107 60.30 -5.40 -24.18
N GLY A 108 59.40 -5.20 -23.21
CA GLY A 108 58.27 -6.11 -22.96
C GLY A 108 58.61 -7.35 -22.14
N SER A 109 59.75 -7.35 -21.43
CA SER A 109 60.16 -8.44 -20.55
C SER A 109 59.19 -8.65 -19.39
N CYS A 110 58.85 -9.91 -19.11
CA CYS A 110 58.01 -10.29 -17.97
C CYS A 110 58.77 -10.37 -16.64
N THR A 111 60.09 -10.17 -16.66
CA THR A 111 60.93 -10.20 -15.45
C THR A 111 60.82 -8.87 -14.72
N THR A 112 60.54 -8.93 -13.42
CA THR A 112 60.56 -7.77 -12.53
C THR A 112 61.93 -7.51 -11.96
N TYR A 113 62.26 -6.23 -11.83
CA TYR A 113 63.37 -5.76 -11.01
C TYR A 113 62.79 -4.80 -9.97
N GLU A 114 62.69 -5.28 -8.72
CA GLU A 114 62.14 -4.56 -7.55
C GLU A 114 60.80 -3.83 -7.82
N GLY A 115 59.90 -4.51 -8.55
CA GLY A 115 58.55 -4.01 -8.84
C GLY A 115 58.40 -3.24 -10.16
N TYR A 116 59.49 -2.99 -10.90
CA TYR A 116 59.44 -2.38 -12.22
C TYR A 116 59.63 -3.41 -13.35
N TYR A 117 58.99 -3.13 -14.47
CA TYR A 117 59.04 -3.91 -15.70
C TYR A 117 59.47 -3.05 -16.88
N CYS A 118 60.29 -3.64 -17.73
CA CYS A 118 60.70 -3.01 -18.98
C CYS A 118 59.58 -3.14 -20.03
N GLN A 119 59.01 -2.01 -20.42
CA GLN A 119 57.91 -1.93 -21.38
C GLN A 119 58.39 -2.05 -22.83
N ILE A 120 57.45 -2.27 -23.76
CA ILE A 120 57.76 -2.37 -25.20
C ILE A 120 58.28 -1.04 -25.78
N ASP A 121 57.90 0.08 -25.16
CA ASP A 121 58.39 1.41 -25.54
C ASP A 121 59.73 1.77 -24.87
N ASN A 122 60.39 0.79 -24.25
CA ASN A 122 61.68 0.90 -23.58
C ASN A 122 61.67 1.79 -22.32
N SER A 123 60.49 2.03 -21.73
CA SER A 123 60.37 2.69 -20.43
C SER A 123 60.24 1.69 -19.28
N TRP A 124 60.65 2.09 -18.07
CA TRP A 124 60.37 1.35 -16.84
C TRP A 124 59.03 1.77 -16.25
N ALA A 125 58.17 0.80 -15.97
CA ALA A 125 56.90 1.04 -15.31
C ALA A 125 56.60 -0.04 -14.28
N ILE A 126 55.82 0.34 -13.26
CA ILE A 126 55.26 -0.58 -12.26
C ILE A 126 54.07 -1.40 -12.81
N ILE A 127 53.83 -1.36 -14.13
CA ILE A 127 52.73 -2.03 -14.82
C ILE A 127 53.31 -3.25 -15.57
N ILE A 128 52.68 -4.41 -15.44
CA ILE A 128 53.07 -5.60 -16.19
C ILE A 128 52.88 -5.38 -17.71
N PRO A 129 53.87 -5.67 -18.57
CA PRO A 129 53.73 -5.54 -20.02
C PRO A 129 52.63 -6.44 -20.60
N VAL A 130 52.02 -5.99 -21.69
CA VAL A 130 50.95 -6.73 -22.38
C VAL A 130 51.46 -8.08 -22.88
N GLY A 131 50.79 -9.16 -22.45
CA GLY A 131 51.16 -10.55 -22.79
C GLY A 131 51.96 -11.27 -21.70
N CYS A 132 52.42 -10.55 -20.68
CA CYS A 132 53.02 -11.13 -19.49
C CYS A 132 51.96 -11.51 -18.46
N ALA A 133 52.18 -12.63 -17.77
CA ALA A 133 51.34 -13.10 -16.69
C ALA A 133 51.94 -12.73 -15.34
N CYS A 134 51.11 -12.35 -14.37
CA CYS A 134 51.59 -12.22 -12.99
C CYS A 134 51.82 -13.62 -12.40
N THR A 135 52.85 -13.77 -11.59
CA THR A 135 53.19 -15.01 -10.89
C THR A 135 53.12 -14.84 -9.37
N SER A 136 53.05 -13.60 -8.89
CA SER A 136 52.84 -13.25 -7.48
C SER A 136 52.13 -11.90 -7.35
N ASN A 137 51.57 -11.61 -6.16
CA ASN A 137 50.80 -10.38 -5.92
C ASN A 137 51.62 -9.09 -6.03
N ALA A 138 52.93 -9.12 -5.75
CA ALA A 138 53.81 -7.96 -5.83
C ALA A 138 53.93 -7.37 -7.25
N GLN A 139 53.58 -8.18 -8.25
CA GLN A 139 53.60 -7.83 -9.66
C GLN A 139 52.37 -7.01 -10.09
N CYS A 140 51.36 -6.89 -9.23
CA CYS A 140 50.09 -6.25 -9.54
C CYS A 140 49.89 -4.97 -8.72
N LEU A 141 49.54 -3.86 -9.40
CA LEU A 141 49.19 -2.60 -8.73
C LEU A 141 47.95 -2.70 -7.83
N SER A 142 47.11 -3.70 -8.06
CA SER A 142 45.93 -4.02 -7.27
C SER A 142 46.20 -4.93 -6.07
N GLU A 143 47.46 -5.27 -5.80
CA GLU A 143 47.90 -6.23 -4.77
C GLU A 143 47.33 -7.66 -4.93
N LEU A 144 46.78 -7.99 -6.11
CA LEU A 144 46.13 -9.28 -6.36
C LEU A 144 46.56 -9.86 -7.71
N CYS A 145 47.22 -11.02 -7.67
CA CYS A 145 47.50 -11.87 -8.81
C CYS A 145 46.65 -13.14 -8.74
N ALA A 146 45.72 -13.32 -9.69
CA ALA A 146 44.86 -14.49 -9.76
C ALA A 146 44.99 -15.17 -11.11
N SER A 147 45.30 -16.47 -11.10
CA SER A 147 45.39 -17.31 -12.31
C SER A 147 46.27 -16.75 -13.43
N GLY A 148 47.35 -16.03 -13.09
CA GLY A 148 48.26 -15.47 -14.08
C GLY A 148 47.93 -14.05 -14.55
N VAL A 149 46.89 -13.39 -14.04
CA VAL A 149 46.46 -12.05 -14.51
C VAL A 149 46.27 -11.09 -13.33
N CYS A 150 46.75 -9.84 -13.48
CA CYS A 150 46.46 -8.77 -12.53
C CYS A 150 45.04 -8.25 -12.74
N SER A 151 44.23 -8.22 -11.68
CA SER A 151 42.84 -7.77 -11.71
C SER A 151 42.68 -6.50 -10.87
N GLU A 152 41.94 -5.49 -11.34
CA GLU A 152 41.65 -4.29 -10.54
C GLU A 152 40.98 -4.63 -9.21
N SER A 153 41.45 -3.99 -8.13
CA SER A 153 40.83 -4.10 -6.81
C SER A 153 39.50 -3.34 -6.86
N GLY A 154 38.42 -4.06 -7.14
CA GLY A 154 37.06 -3.56 -7.07
C GLY A 154 36.23 -3.81 -8.33
N VAL A 155 35.22 -4.66 -8.16
CA VAL A 155 33.99 -4.82 -8.97
C VAL A 155 34.18 -5.59 -10.30
N PHE A 156 33.73 -6.84 -10.47
CA PHE A 156 32.32 -7.23 -10.44
C PHE A 156 32.09 -8.73 -10.10
N THR A 157 31.18 -8.93 -9.13
CA THR A 157 30.30 -10.08 -8.88
C THR A 157 30.93 -11.47 -8.78
N ASP A 158 31.44 -11.77 -7.59
CA ASP A 158 31.05 -13.03 -6.97
C ASP A 158 29.53 -12.96 -6.74
N TYR A 159 28.77 -13.96 -7.18
CA TYR A 159 27.56 -14.25 -6.42
C TYR A 159 28.09 -14.69 -5.07
N ILE A 160 28.09 -13.78 -4.11
CA ILE A 160 27.90 -14.21 -2.73
C ILE A 160 26.56 -14.96 -2.77
N SER A 161 26.65 -16.29 -2.91
CA SER A 161 25.69 -17.17 -2.31
C SER A 161 25.93 -17.00 -0.82
N LEU A 162 25.38 -15.91 -0.27
CA LEU A 162 24.98 -15.92 1.12
C LEU A 162 23.89 -16.99 1.13
N GLU A 163 24.27 -18.25 1.38
CA GLU A 163 23.41 -19.01 2.25
C GLU A 163 23.46 -18.24 3.58
N ILE A 164 22.59 -17.22 3.68
CA ILE A 164 21.91 -17.02 4.94
C ILE A 164 21.32 -18.40 5.16
N SER A 165 21.99 -19.21 5.99
CA SER A 165 21.31 -20.28 6.68
C SER A 165 20.34 -19.57 7.61
N ALA A 166 19.27 -19.07 6.99
CA ALA A 166 18.05 -18.66 7.59
C ALA A 166 17.46 -19.96 8.11
N THR A 167 18.00 -20.38 9.25
CA THR A 167 17.20 -21.18 10.17
C THR A 167 16.00 -20.37 10.66
N ASP A 168 15.98 -19.05 10.40
CA ASP A 168 14.81 -18.18 10.51
C ASP A 168 14.43 -17.60 9.13
N GLU A 169 13.34 -18.09 8.55
CA GLU A 169 12.67 -17.49 7.39
C GLU A 169 12.42 -15.99 7.65
N ILE A 170 12.87 -15.10 6.74
CA ILE A 170 12.46 -13.68 6.79
C ILE A 170 10.96 -13.63 6.44
N THR A 171 10.13 -13.47 7.47
CA THR A 171 8.69 -13.32 7.31
C THR A 171 8.33 -11.83 7.31
N ILE A 172 7.73 -11.36 6.22
CA ILE A 172 7.04 -10.05 6.23
C ILE A 172 5.70 -10.30 6.91
N SER A 173 5.50 -9.73 8.09
CA SER A 173 4.27 -9.88 8.86
C SER A 173 3.21 -8.91 8.34
N ASN A 174 2.00 -9.42 8.10
CA ASN A 174 0.83 -8.63 7.71
C ASN A 174 0.46 -7.64 8.80
N ILE A 175 0.25 -6.38 8.42
CA ILE A 175 -0.31 -5.33 9.27
C ILE A 175 -1.82 -5.32 9.05
N PRO A 176 -2.65 -5.67 10.07
CA PRO A 176 -4.09 -5.71 9.90
C PRO A 176 -4.68 -4.36 9.44
N PRO A 177 -5.82 -4.37 8.74
CA PRO A 177 -6.47 -3.14 8.28
C PRO A 177 -6.95 -2.31 9.46
N THR A 178 -7.07 -0.99 9.27
CA THR A 178 -7.55 -0.09 10.32
C THR A 178 -8.98 -0.41 10.74
N THR A 179 -9.33 -0.09 11.98
CA THR A 179 -10.69 -0.26 12.49
C THR A 179 -11.71 0.60 11.71
N PRO A 180 -12.84 0.05 11.27
CA PRO A 180 -13.90 0.84 10.62
C PRO A 180 -14.55 1.83 11.60
N LEU A 181 -14.90 3.03 11.12
CA LEU A 181 -15.66 4.01 11.91
C LEU A 181 -17.15 3.90 11.60
N LEU A 182 -17.97 3.68 12.63
CA LEU A 182 -19.42 3.51 12.47
C LEU A 182 -20.11 4.84 12.13
N VAL A 183 -21.19 4.78 11.34
CA VAL A 183 -21.95 5.95 10.89
C VAL A 183 -23.43 5.86 11.27
N SER A 184 -24.10 4.76 10.92
CA SER A 184 -25.54 4.55 11.21
C SER A 184 -25.84 3.07 11.44
N PRO A 185 -26.80 2.70 12.32
CA PRO A 185 -27.54 3.56 13.25
C PRO A 185 -26.63 4.19 14.30
N THR A 186 -26.82 5.48 14.60
CA THR A 186 -25.99 6.20 15.58
C THR A 186 -26.12 5.61 16.98
N GLU A 187 -25.03 5.66 17.75
CA GLU A 187 -24.99 5.22 19.15
C GLU A 187 -26.15 5.80 19.99
N GLY A 188 -26.89 4.92 20.65
CA GLY A 188 -28.02 5.24 21.52
C GLY A 188 -29.30 5.70 20.79
N ASN A 189 -29.42 5.52 19.48
CA ASN A 189 -30.63 5.94 18.76
C ASN A 189 -31.85 5.10 19.17
N ILE A 190 -32.94 5.77 19.56
CA ILE A 190 -34.20 5.14 20.02
C ILE A 190 -35.39 5.44 19.10
N THR A 191 -35.17 6.11 17.97
CA THR A 191 -36.24 6.55 17.05
C THR A 191 -36.17 5.84 15.69
N VAL A 192 -35.41 4.75 15.59
CA VAL A 192 -35.35 3.94 14.37
C VAL A 192 -36.66 3.21 14.20
N ARG A 193 -37.31 3.35 13.04
CA ARG A 193 -38.61 2.69 12.75
C ARG A 193 -38.54 1.72 11.58
N ASN A 194 -37.56 1.90 10.69
CA ASN A 194 -37.34 0.95 9.61
C ASN A 194 -36.78 -0.36 10.18
N ARG A 195 -37.52 -1.45 10.00
CA ARG A 195 -37.12 -2.77 10.49
C ARG A 195 -36.05 -3.42 9.60
N THR A 196 -35.74 -2.83 8.46
CA THR A 196 -34.59 -3.17 7.60
C THR A 196 -33.59 -2.01 7.58
N GLU A 197 -33.31 -1.46 8.76
CA GLU A 197 -32.40 -0.33 8.91
C GLU A 197 -31.02 -0.62 8.29
N SER A 198 -30.46 0.38 7.60
CA SER A 198 -29.16 0.25 6.95
C SER A 198 -28.04 0.57 7.94
N PHE A 199 -27.16 -0.41 8.11
CA PHE A 199 -25.92 -0.28 8.87
C PHE A 199 -24.85 0.27 7.95
N THR A 200 -24.18 1.35 8.32
CA THR A 200 -23.18 2.03 7.48
C THR A 200 -21.94 2.39 8.31
N TRP A 201 -20.78 2.30 7.67
CA TRP A 201 -19.48 2.63 8.26
C TRP A 201 -18.56 3.28 7.22
N LEU A 202 -17.48 3.91 7.67
CA LEU A 202 -16.44 4.44 6.79
C LEU A 202 -15.42 3.36 6.43
N ALA A 203 -14.83 3.51 5.24
CA ALA A 203 -13.81 2.59 4.75
C ALA A 203 -12.60 2.55 5.67
N SER A 204 -12.13 1.33 5.94
CA SER A 204 -10.82 1.06 6.51
C SER A 204 -9.71 1.27 5.47
N THR A 205 -8.48 1.46 5.94
CA THR A 205 -7.27 1.49 5.11
C THR A 205 -6.38 0.31 5.47
N ASP A 206 -5.68 -0.21 4.47
CA ASP A 206 -4.61 -1.19 4.65
C ASP A 206 -3.32 -0.63 4.07
N ILE A 207 -2.24 -0.71 4.84
CA ILE A 207 -0.91 -0.23 4.46
C ILE A 207 -0.20 -1.23 3.53
N ASP A 208 -0.55 -2.52 3.62
CA ASP A 208 0.01 -3.58 2.79
C ASP A 208 -0.65 -3.64 1.40
N GLY A 209 -1.77 -2.92 1.22
CA GLY A 209 -2.43 -2.69 -0.06
C GLY A 209 -3.37 -3.82 -0.50
N GLY A 210 -3.80 -4.67 0.42
CA GLY A 210 -4.79 -5.72 0.19
C GLY A 210 -6.21 -5.19 -0.04
N ASP A 211 -7.02 -5.99 -0.72
CA ASP A 211 -8.45 -5.72 -0.87
C ASP A 211 -9.16 -5.92 0.47
N ILE A 212 -9.94 -4.94 0.90
CA ILE A 212 -10.64 -4.99 2.20
C ILE A 212 -12.08 -5.46 2.03
N ASN A 213 -12.47 -6.44 2.84
CA ASN A 213 -13.85 -6.78 3.09
C ASN A 213 -14.20 -6.65 4.59
N TYR A 214 -15.48 -6.65 4.91
CA TYR A 214 -15.98 -6.38 6.25
C TYR A 214 -16.78 -7.54 6.82
N THR A 215 -16.72 -7.65 8.14
CA THR A 215 -17.62 -8.49 8.93
C THR A 215 -18.41 -7.61 9.88
N ILE A 216 -19.73 -7.73 9.85
CA ILE A 216 -20.65 -7.11 10.81
C ILE A 216 -21.17 -8.15 11.78
N ASN A 217 -21.24 -7.78 13.05
CA ASN A 217 -21.88 -8.56 14.11
C ASN A 217 -22.97 -7.70 14.76
N ILE A 218 -24.22 -8.15 14.70
CA ILE A 218 -25.38 -7.51 15.30
C ILE A 218 -25.98 -8.51 16.30
N THR A 219 -26.08 -8.09 17.54
CA THR A 219 -26.53 -8.90 18.68
C THR A 219 -27.69 -8.21 19.39
N HIS A 220 -28.50 -8.96 20.11
CA HIS A 220 -29.58 -8.42 20.94
C HIS A 220 -29.89 -9.35 22.13
N ALA A 221 -30.97 -9.08 22.86
CA ALA A 221 -31.47 -10.00 23.89
C ALA A 221 -32.53 -11.03 23.43
N THR A 222 -33.38 -10.71 22.43
CA THR A 222 -34.66 -11.41 22.22
C THR A 222 -34.86 -12.13 20.88
N CYS A 223 -34.09 -11.82 19.85
CA CYS A 223 -34.31 -12.28 18.47
C CYS A 223 -33.19 -13.24 17.99
N PRO A 224 -32.93 -13.40 16.69
CA PRO A 224 -31.70 -14.01 16.20
C PRO A 224 -30.57 -13.00 15.95
N ASP A 225 -29.37 -13.31 16.45
CA ASP A 225 -28.17 -12.52 16.13
C ASP A 225 -27.85 -12.61 14.63
N ILE A 226 -27.27 -11.54 14.08
CA ILE A 226 -26.88 -11.45 12.67
C ILE A 226 -25.35 -11.32 12.60
N TYR A 227 -24.71 -12.29 11.94
CA TYR A 227 -23.27 -12.29 11.72
C TYR A 227 -22.99 -12.50 10.23
N VAL A 228 -22.46 -11.49 9.56
CA VAL A 228 -22.25 -11.50 8.10
C VAL A 228 -20.82 -11.10 7.80
N THR A 229 -20.15 -11.91 6.98
CA THR A 229 -18.74 -11.77 6.58
C THR A 229 -18.63 -11.45 5.09
N ASN A 230 -17.44 -11.06 4.64
CA ASN A 230 -17.11 -10.81 3.23
C ASN A 230 -17.98 -9.72 2.57
N ILE A 231 -18.40 -8.72 3.35
CA ILE A 231 -19.13 -7.56 2.82
C ILE A 231 -18.11 -6.65 2.13
N THR A 232 -18.28 -6.39 0.83
CA THR A 232 -17.40 -5.48 0.07
C THR A 232 -17.91 -4.04 0.06
N ASP A 233 -19.21 -3.86 0.30
CA ASP A 233 -19.83 -2.55 0.46
C ASP A 233 -19.49 -1.92 1.82
N LEU A 234 -19.74 -0.62 1.95
CA LEU A 234 -19.62 0.13 3.20
C LEU A 234 -20.94 0.17 3.99
N PHE A 235 -21.85 -0.75 3.66
CA PHE A 235 -23.14 -0.86 4.29
C PHE A 235 -23.64 -2.30 4.31
N TYR A 236 -24.61 -2.55 5.19
CA TYR A 236 -25.36 -3.79 5.27
C TYR A 236 -26.84 -3.48 5.53
N VAL A 237 -27.73 -4.17 4.81
CA VAL A 237 -29.18 -4.11 5.03
C VAL A 237 -29.65 -5.51 5.43
N PRO A 238 -30.27 -5.68 6.61
CA PRO A 238 -30.86 -6.96 7.01
C PRO A 238 -31.88 -7.45 5.99
N THR A 239 -31.83 -8.74 5.65
CA THR A 239 -32.81 -9.39 4.74
C THR A 239 -34.12 -9.76 5.43
N SER A 240 -34.17 -9.60 6.75
CA SER A 240 -35.33 -9.92 7.58
C SER A 240 -35.52 -8.81 8.59
N ASP A 241 -36.78 -8.57 8.95
CA ASP A 241 -37.13 -7.49 9.86
C ASP A 241 -36.46 -7.67 11.22
N LEU A 242 -35.80 -6.61 11.67
CA LEU A 242 -35.41 -6.43 13.04
C LEU A 242 -36.67 -6.40 13.92
N CYS A 243 -36.51 -6.93 15.12
CA CYS A 243 -37.52 -6.91 16.16
C CYS A 243 -37.70 -5.52 16.74
N LEU A 244 -38.90 -5.28 17.23
CA LEU A 244 -39.28 -4.00 17.81
C LEU A 244 -39.03 -3.99 19.31
N ASP A 245 -38.93 -2.78 19.85
CA ASP A 245 -38.82 -2.44 21.27
C ASP A 245 -37.71 -3.20 22.00
N THR A 246 -36.65 -3.55 21.26
CA THR A 246 -35.48 -4.26 21.78
C THR A 246 -34.20 -3.52 21.42
N LYS A 247 -33.22 -3.60 22.32
CA LYS A 247 -31.92 -2.99 22.12
C LYS A 247 -31.04 -3.94 21.30
N TYR A 248 -30.56 -3.43 20.18
CA TYR A 248 -29.54 -4.05 19.36
C TYR A 248 -28.17 -3.47 19.70
N PHE A 249 -27.15 -4.30 19.60
CA PHE A 249 -25.76 -3.90 19.68
C PHE A 249 -25.02 -4.37 18.45
N TRP A 250 -24.18 -3.53 17.86
CA TRP A 250 -23.53 -3.82 16.61
C TRP A 250 -22.11 -3.26 16.55
N GLN A 251 -21.27 -3.95 15.79
CA GLN A 251 -19.89 -3.59 15.53
C GLN A 251 -19.45 -4.18 14.19
N VAL A 252 -18.42 -3.58 13.60
CA VAL A 252 -17.86 -3.97 12.30
C VAL A 252 -16.35 -4.12 12.43
N ARG A 253 -15.76 -5.09 11.72
CA ARG A 253 -14.31 -5.20 11.55
C ARG A 253 -13.95 -5.40 10.08
N ALA A 254 -12.74 -4.98 9.71
CA ALA A 254 -12.18 -5.15 8.38
C ALA A 254 -11.29 -6.40 8.29
N HIS A 255 -11.12 -6.92 7.09
CA HIS A 255 -10.26 -8.05 6.75
C HIS A 255 -9.63 -7.82 5.36
N ASP A 256 -8.32 -7.98 5.26
CA ASP A 256 -7.51 -7.66 4.06
C ASP A 256 -7.18 -8.89 3.19
N GLY A 257 -7.74 -10.07 3.52
CA GLY A 257 -7.42 -11.34 2.88
C GLY A 257 -6.40 -12.20 3.65
N SER A 258 -5.59 -11.57 4.49
CA SER A 258 -4.51 -12.17 5.28
C SER A 258 -4.82 -12.19 6.78
N GLY A 259 -5.48 -11.14 7.29
CA GLY A 259 -5.77 -10.93 8.71
C GLY A 259 -6.98 -10.04 8.96
N TYR A 260 -7.48 -10.08 10.20
CA TYR A 260 -8.58 -9.24 10.66
C TYR A 260 -8.04 -8.04 11.43
N GLY A 261 -8.57 -6.86 11.15
CA GLY A 261 -8.43 -5.68 12.01
C GLY A 261 -9.27 -5.81 13.28
N ASP A 262 -9.05 -4.87 14.21
CA ASP A 262 -9.86 -4.77 15.42
C ASP A 262 -11.34 -4.49 15.11
N TRP A 263 -12.21 -4.91 16.01
CA TRP A 263 -13.61 -4.49 15.99
C TRP A 263 -13.74 -2.99 16.25
N SER A 264 -14.72 -2.36 15.60
CA SER A 264 -15.16 -1.00 15.90
C SER A 264 -15.63 -0.85 17.34
N GLU A 265 -15.99 0.39 17.71
CA GLU A 265 -16.80 0.62 18.89
C GLU A 265 -18.08 -0.23 18.85
N TYR A 266 -18.56 -0.56 20.04
CA TYR A 266 -19.75 -1.37 20.22
C TYR A 266 -20.97 -0.46 20.39
N TRP A 267 -21.61 -0.14 19.27
CA TRP A 267 -22.75 0.77 19.25
C TRP A 267 -24.06 0.05 19.53
N ASN A 268 -25.05 0.76 20.06
CA ASN A 268 -26.40 0.27 20.28
C ASN A 268 -27.47 1.20 19.74
N PHE A 269 -28.63 0.63 19.42
CA PHE A 269 -29.83 1.36 19.03
C PHE A 269 -31.08 0.54 19.40
N THR A 270 -32.25 1.12 19.26
CA THR A 270 -33.54 0.47 19.50
C THR A 270 -34.48 0.78 18.35
N VAL A 271 -35.19 -0.25 17.88
CA VAL A 271 -36.23 -0.10 16.85
C VAL A 271 -37.56 0.14 17.57
N GLU A 272 -38.13 1.33 17.42
CA GLU A 272 -39.38 1.75 18.04
C GLU A 272 -40.58 1.14 17.31
N SER A 273 -41.53 0.55 18.04
CA SER A 273 -42.82 0.18 17.47
C SER A 273 -43.73 1.39 17.26
N VAL A 274 -44.35 1.46 16.08
CA VAL A 274 -45.28 2.55 15.72
C VAL A 274 -46.50 1.99 14.99
N VAL A 275 -47.67 2.31 15.53
CA VAL A 275 -48.97 2.11 14.89
C VAL A 275 -49.33 3.40 14.15
N SER A 276 -49.46 3.34 12.83
CA SER A 276 -49.90 4.48 12.02
C SER A 276 -50.88 3.99 10.97
N ILE A 277 -52.14 4.39 11.09
CA ILE A 277 -53.18 4.04 10.11
C ILE A 277 -53.57 5.31 9.36
N LYS A 278 -53.43 5.28 8.05
CA LYS A 278 -53.79 6.36 7.14
C LYS A 278 -55.00 5.97 6.32
N LEU A 279 -55.81 6.95 5.94
CA LEU A 279 -56.86 6.77 4.94
C LEU A 279 -56.35 7.27 3.60
N ILE A 280 -56.20 6.36 2.62
CA ILE A 280 -55.87 6.69 1.24
C ILE A 280 -57.11 7.27 0.55
N ASN A 281 -58.26 6.62 0.75
CA ASN A 281 -59.55 7.19 0.40
C ASN A 281 -60.38 7.35 1.67
N ASP A 282 -60.71 8.59 2.00
CA ASP A 282 -61.35 9.01 3.25
C ASP A 282 -62.81 9.46 3.05
N THR A 283 -63.32 9.40 1.82
CA THR A 283 -64.68 9.85 1.49
C THR A 283 -65.45 8.83 0.65
N VAL A 284 -66.75 8.73 0.92
CA VAL A 284 -67.72 7.97 0.13
C VAL A 284 -68.86 8.91 -0.23
N SER A 285 -69.28 8.92 -1.49
CA SER A 285 -70.39 9.73 -1.97
C SER A 285 -71.32 8.90 -2.86
N PHE A 286 -72.55 8.69 -2.40
CA PHE A 286 -73.59 7.97 -3.15
C PHE A 286 -74.42 8.87 -4.07
N GLY A 287 -74.15 10.19 -4.05
CA GLY A 287 -74.91 11.20 -4.80
C GLY A 287 -76.37 11.27 -4.34
N THR A 288 -77.28 11.40 -5.30
CA THR A 288 -78.73 11.40 -5.02
C THR A 288 -79.23 9.97 -4.80
N MET A 289 -80.05 9.79 -3.77
CA MET A 289 -80.73 8.53 -3.48
C MET A 289 -82.24 8.76 -3.23
N GLN A 290 -83.07 7.79 -3.62
CA GLN A 290 -84.51 7.76 -3.38
C GLN A 290 -84.83 7.00 -2.09
N ILE A 291 -86.03 7.23 -1.54
CA ILE A 291 -86.54 6.46 -0.39
C ILE A 291 -86.53 4.95 -0.73
N ASN A 292 -86.07 4.12 0.21
CA ASN A 292 -85.85 2.68 0.06
C ASN A 292 -84.76 2.27 -0.96
N GLU A 293 -84.07 3.20 -1.61
CA GLU A 293 -82.93 2.88 -2.46
C GLU A 293 -81.77 2.38 -1.59
N THR A 294 -81.06 1.37 -2.11
CA THR A 294 -79.87 0.80 -1.48
C THR A 294 -78.69 0.93 -2.43
N LYS A 295 -77.58 1.46 -1.95
CA LYS A 295 -76.30 1.56 -2.68
C LYS A 295 -75.16 1.05 -1.82
N ASN A 296 -74.14 0.47 -2.46
CA ASN A 296 -72.90 0.07 -1.79
C ASN A 296 -71.65 0.32 -2.64
N THR A 297 -70.52 0.43 -1.97
CA THR A 297 -69.21 0.65 -2.61
C THR A 297 -68.64 -0.59 -3.30
N THR A 298 -69.07 -1.81 -2.93
CA THR A 298 -68.56 -3.06 -3.52
C THR A 298 -68.94 -3.22 -4.99
N LEU A 299 -70.19 -2.88 -5.37
CA LEU A 299 -70.78 -3.27 -6.66
C LEU A 299 -71.18 -2.10 -7.56
N ASP A 300 -71.49 -0.95 -6.98
CA ASP A 300 -72.16 0.14 -7.71
C ASP A 300 -71.18 1.17 -8.27
N GLY A 301 -69.87 0.86 -8.28
CA GLY A 301 -68.81 1.72 -8.83
C GLY A 301 -68.50 2.96 -7.99
N PHE A 302 -68.94 3.00 -6.72
CA PHE A 302 -68.54 4.04 -5.77
C PHE A 302 -67.21 3.66 -5.10
N SER A 303 -66.36 4.65 -4.83
CA SER A 303 -65.10 4.42 -4.11
C SER A 303 -65.38 3.98 -2.66
N SER A 304 -64.76 2.87 -2.24
CA SER A 304 -64.72 2.37 -0.86
C SER A 304 -63.74 3.20 -0.03
N LEU A 305 -63.88 3.22 1.29
CA LEU A 305 -62.81 3.78 2.14
C LEU A 305 -61.61 2.83 2.05
N VAL A 306 -60.41 3.37 1.96
CA VAL A 306 -59.17 2.57 1.89
C VAL A 306 -58.26 3.02 3.00
N LEU A 307 -57.89 2.07 3.87
CA LEU A 307 -56.96 2.27 4.97
C LEU A 307 -55.63 1.58 4.67
N GLU A 308 -54.55 2.19 5.11
CA GLU A 308 -53.15 1.80 4.88
C GLU A 308 -52.44 1.81 6.23
N ASN A 309 -51.73 0.73 6.55
CA ASN A 309 -50.90 0.65 7.74
C ASN A 309 -49.48 1.14 7.43
N ASP A 310 -49.27 2.44 7.58
CA ASP A 310 -47.99 3.14 7.42
C ASP A 310 -47.09 3.03 8.68
N GLY A 311 -47.45 2.13 9.60
CA GLY A 311 -46.68 1.80 10.79
C GLY A 311 -45.58 0.77 10.50
N ASN A 312 -45.06 0.16 11.57
CA ASN A 312 -44.11 -0.96 11.46
C ASN A 312 -44.52 -2.19 12.29
N VAL A 313 -45.71 -2.12 12.89
CA VAL A 313 -46.36 -3.23 13.59
C VAL A 313 -47.59 -3.67 12.82
N VAL A 314 -47.89 -4.96 12.93
CA VAL A 314 -49.22 -5.46 12.55
C VAL A 314 -50.26 -4.76 13.44
N ALA A 315 -51.35 -4.29 12.83
CA ALA A 315 -52.38 -3.53 13.52
C ALA A 315 -53.75 -4.20 13.46
N ASN A 316 -54.53 -4.06 14.53
CA ASN A 316 -55.95 -4.37 14.54
C ASN A 316 -56.76 -3.08 14.39
N ILE A 317 -57.73 -3.05 13.48
CA ILE A 317 -58.75 -2.01 13.47
C ILE A 317 -59.82 -2.44 14.45
N SER A 318 -59.84 -1.81 15.63
CA SER A 318 -60.67 -2.22 16.76
C SER A 318 -62.05 -1.59 16.78
N ARG A 319 -62.29 -0.57 15.94
CA ARG A 319 -63.57 0.12 15.86
C ARG A 319 -63.79 0.85 14.53
N ILE A 320 -65.03 0.74 14.03
CA ILE A 320 -65.61 1.63 13.02
C ILE A 320 -66.95 2.11 13.56
N SER A 321 -67.12 3.42 13.69
CA SER A 321 -68.25 4.03 14.40
C SER A 321 -68.60 5.41 13.85
N ALA A 322 -69.75 5.97 14.24
CA ALA A 322 -70.12 7.35 13.95
C ALA A 322 -70.58 8.06 15.23
N ASN A 323 -70.45 9.38 15.29
CA ASN A 323 -70.87 10.17 16.46
C ASN A 323 -72.39 10.42 16.51
N GLN A 324 -73.08 10.29 15.37
CA GLN A 324 -74.52 10.45 15.22
C GLN A 324 -75.01 9.64 14.03
N SER A 325 -76.33 9.46 13.93
CA SER A 325 -76.93 8.88 12.73
C SER A 325 -76.77 9.82 11.53
N ILE A 326 -76.65 9.22 10.34
CA ILE A 326 -76.75 9.95 9.07
C ILE A 326 -78.20 10.33 8.73
N PHE A 327 -79.18 9.70 9.39
CA PHE A 327 -80.62 9.89 9.15
C PHE A 327 -81.27 10.69 10.29
N ASP A 328 -82.34 11.43 9.98
CA ASP A 328 -83.06 12.25 10.98
C ASP A 328 -83.99 11.41 11.85
N ASN A 329 -84.58 10.37 11.28
CA ASN A 329 -85.66 9.59 11.90
C ASN A 329 -85.25 8.19 12.35
N VAL A 330 -83.98 7.82 12.14
CA VAL A 330 -83.47 6.46 12.42
C VAL A 330 -82.12 6.56 13.10
N ASP A 331 -81.96 5.86 14.21
CA ASP A 331 -80.69 5.78 14.94
C ASP A 331 -79.63 4.92 14.23
N LEU A 332 -78.40 4.98 14.72
CA LEU A 332 -77.33 4.03 14.37
C LEU A 332 -77.67 2.60 14.83
N ASN A 333 -76.81 1.65 14.52
CA ASN A 333 -76.98 0.22 14.79
C ASN A 333 -78.23 -0.39 14.11
N THR A 334 -78.56 0.08 12.91
CA THR A 334 -79.66 -0.42 12.09
C THR A 334 -79.17 -0.91 10.72
N ILE A 335 -80.02 -1.61 9.98
CA ILE A 335 -79.71 -2.14 8.64
C ILE A 335 -79.49 -1.04 7.58
N TYR A 336 -79.84 0.21 7.89
CA TYR A 336 -79.81 1.32 6.95
C TYR A 336 -78.40 1.90 6.74
N PHE A 337 -77.48 1.67 7.68
CA PHE A 337 -76.10 2.13 7.57
C PHE A 337 -75.14 1.06 8.10
N ARG A 338 -74.48 0.37 7.16
CA ARG A 338 -73.66 -0.83 7.43
C ARG A 338 -72.29 -0.70 6.79
N PHE A 339 -71.34 -1.46 7.33
CA PHE A 339 -69.99 -1.61 6.79
C PHE A 339 -69.58 -3.09 6.70
N LYS A 340 -68.55 -3.37 5.91
CA LYS A 340 -67.77 -4.61 5.98
C LYS A 340 -66.32 -4.32 5.58
N ALA A 341 -65.39 -5.11 6.08
CA ALA A 341 -64.02 -5.14 5.59
C ALA A 341 -63.94 -5.97 4.31
N ASP A 342 -63.11 -5.54 3.37
CA ASP A 342 -62.79 -6.26 2.15
C ASP A 342 -61.30 -6.11 1.79
N ASN A 343 -60.80 -6.99 0.93
CA ASN A 343 -59.44 -6.87 0.41
C ASN A 343 -59.36 -5.76 -0.64
N THR A 344 -58.27 -5.00 -0.62
CA THR A 344 -57.96 -4.08 -1.71
C THR A 344 -57.70 -4.86 -2.98
N THR A 345 -58.30 -4.41 -4.10
CA THR A 345 -58.28 -5.15 -5.37
C THR A 345 -56.87 -5.54 -5.84
N ASN A 346 -55.87 -4.68 -5.62
CA ASN A 346 -54.49 -4.90 -6.05
C ASN A 346 -53.58 -5.43 -4.93
N GLU A 347 -54.14 -5.71 -3.75
CA GLU A 347 -53.37 -5.97 -2.55
C GLU A 347 -54.12 -6.94 -1.62
N GLN A 348 -54.30 -8.17 -2.12
CA GLN A 348 -55.03 -9.20 -1.39
C GLN A 348 -54.15 -9.82 -0.29
N GLY A 349 -54.77 -10.13 0.84
CA GLY A 349 -54.08 -10.82 1.94
C GLY A 349 -53.32 -9.90 2.89
N SER A 350 -53.58 -8.59 2.84
CA SER A 350 -53.02 -7.61 3.78
C SER A 350 -53.49 -7.80 5.22
N PHE A 351 -54.57 -8.55 5.45
CA PHE A 351 -55.10 -8.80 6.80
C PHE A 351 -55.72 -10.20 6.93
N ASN A 352 -55.99 -10.61 8.17
CA ASN A 352 -56.68 -11.87 8.46
C ASN A 352 -58.17 -11.76 8.11
N TYR A 353 -58.52 -12.09 6.87
CA TYR A 353 -59.88 -12.00 6.34
C TYR A 353 -60.91 -12.80 7.15
N THR A 354 -60.57 -14.03 7.57
CA THR A 354 -61.48 -14.89 8.35
C THR A 354 -61.71 -14.37 9.76
N GLY A 355 -60.71 -13.71 10.36
CA GLY A 355 -60.81 -13.08 11.68
C GLY A 355 -61.46 -11.69 11.67
N SER A 356 -61.91 -11.21 10.51
CA SER A 356 -62.39 -9.84 10.30
C SER A 356 -63.88 -9.79 9.97
N VAL A 357 -64.48 -8.61 10.12
CA VAL A 357 -65.90 -8.36 9.85
C VAL A 357 -66.15 -8.22 8.36
N THR A 358 -66.29 -9.35 7.67
CA THR A 358 -66.46 -9.42 6.20
C THR A 358 -67.92 -9.57 5.76
N ASN A 359 -68.84 -9.65 6.73
CA ASN A 359 -70.29 -9.57 6.52
C ASN A 359 -70.81 -8.20 6.93
N TRP A 360 -71.84 -7.71 6.22
CA TRP A 360 -72.48 -6.43 6.51
C TRP A 360 -72.92 -6.32 7.97
N THR A 361 -72.31 -5.37 8.68
CA THR A 361 -72.53 -5.10 10.10
C THR A 361 -72.94 -3.65 10.27
N ASN A 362 -73.85 -3.38 11.21
CA ASN A 362 -74.37 -2.04 11.43
C ASN A 362 -73.29 -1.14 12.06
N ILE A 363 -73.22 0.11 11.61
CA ILE A 363 -72.36 1.13 12.22
C ILE A 363 -72.99 1.53 13.56
N THR A 364 -72.19 1.56 14.63
CA THR A 364 -72.63 1.88 15.99
C THR A 364 -72.10 3.25 16.44
N LEU A 365 -72.55 3.71 17.62
CA LEU A 365 -72.02 4.91 18.24
C LEU A 365 -70.58 4.70 18.69
N VAL A 366 -69.78 5.78 18.74
CA VAL A 366 -68.39 5.75 19.22
C VAL A 366 -68.27 5.19 20.65
N SER A 367 -69.33 5.31 21.46
CA SER A 367 -69.38 4.80 22.83
C SER A 367 -69.56 3.28 22.96
N ASP A 368 -69.92 2.59 21.89
CA ASP A 368 -70.11 1.14 21.92
C ASP A 368 -68.74 0.42 21.80
N LEU A 369 -68.46 -0.49 22.73
CA LEU A 369 -67.15 -1.11 22.95
C LEU A 369 -66.65 -1.98 21.77
N ASN A 370 -65.32 -1.99 21.63
CA ASN A 370 -64.49 -2.57 20.58
C ASN A 370 -64.89 -3.98 20.12
N LYS A 371 -65.08 -4.13 18.80
CA LYS A 371 -65.00 -5.41 18.09
C LYS A 371 -63.88 -5.26 17.07
N THR A 372 -62.91 -6.17 17.05
CA THR A 372 -61.94 -6.23 15.97
C THR A 372 -62.68 -6.30 14.64
N VAL A 373 -62.57 -5.22 13.86
CA VAL A 373 -63.19 -5.05 12.55
C VAL A 373 -62.27 -5.63 11.48
N ILE A 374 -61.02 -5.21 11.48
CA ILE A 374 -59.95 -5.80 10.68
C ILE A 374 -58.92 -6.35 11.66
N SER A 375 -58.63 -7.64 11.52
CA SER A 375 -57.67 -8.36 12.34
C SER A 375 -56.36 -8.50 11.58
N GLN A 376 -55.24 -8.20 12.25
CA GLN A 376 -53.89 -8.42 11.76
C GLN A 376 -53.59 -7.74 10.41
N LEU A 377 -53.93 -6.47 10.25
CA LEU A 377 -53.52 -5.65 9.11
C LEU A 377 -51.99 -5.51 9.13
N ASN A 378 -51.33 -6.02 8.09
CA ASN A 378 -49.88 -6.03 7.95
C ASN A 378 -49.36 -4.61 7.63
N TYR A 379 -48.05 -4.40 7.75
CA TYR A 379 -47.34 -3.11 7.61
C TYR A 379 -46.34 -3.10 6.44
N ASN A 380 -46.27 -4.20 5.70
CA ASN A 380 -45.36 -4.29 4.56
C ASN A 380 -46.03 -3.65 3.34
N ASN A 381 -45.38 -2.69 2.69
CA ASN A 381 -45.89 -1.91 1.56
C ASN A 381 -46.39 -2.72 0.34
N THR A 382 -46.20 -4.04 0.32
CA THR A 382 -46.74 -4.92 -0.72
C THR A 382 -48.10 -5.53 -0.33
N ASN A 383 -48.46 -5.46 0.94
CA ASN A 383 -49.71 -5.96 1.53
C ASN A 383 -50.08 -5.26 2.85
N ASP A 384 -50.31 -3.94 2.84
CA ASP A 384 -50.64 -3.14 4.04
C ASP A 384 -51.96 -2.34 3.97
N THR A 385 -52.72 -2.45 2.89
CA THR A 385 -54.02 -1.78 2.74
C THR A 385 -55.21 -2.72 2.91
N ALA A 386 -56.33 -2.16 3.36
CA ALA A 386 -57.62 -2.83 3.37
C ALA A 386 -58.76 -1.86 3.06
N GLU A 387 -59.83 -2.40 2.47
CA GLU A 387 -61.00 -1.62 2.10
C GLU A 387 -62.08 -1.75 3.19
N ILE A 388 -62.76 -0.64 3.46
CA ILE A 388 -64.02 -0.62 4.20
C ILE A 388 -65.12 -0.23 3.24
N ASP A 389 -65.94 -1.22 2.97
CA ASP A 389 -67.13 -1.05 2.17
C ASP A 389 -68.27 -0.47 3.00
N ILE A 390 -69.04 0.43 2.39
CA ILE A 390 -70.21 1.04 2.99
C ILE A 390 -71.46 0.62 2.21
N LEU A 391 -72.50 0.25 2.94
CA LEU A 391 -73.85 -0.03 2.43
C LEU A 391 -74.84 0.93 3.10
N LEU A 392 -75.55 1.68 2.27
CA LEU A 392 -76.54 2.64 2.71
C LEU A 392 -77.90 2.30 2.09
N THR A 393 -78.93 2.26 2.92
CA THR A 393 -80.34 2.15 2.49
C THR A 393 -81.11 3.34 3.04
N ILE A 394 -81.81 4.10 2.20
CA ILE A 394 -82.61 5.24 2.68
C ILE A 394 -83.87 4.73 3.42
N PRO A 395 -84.08 5.07 4.70
CA PRO A 395 -85.21 4.56 5.45
C PRO A 395 -86.55 5.13 4.97
N PRO A 396 -87.67 4.42 5.23
CA PRO A 396 -88.99 4.94 4.98
C PRO A 396 -89.20 6.26 5.74
N GLN A 397 -89.81 7.25 5.08
CA GLN A 397 -90.14 8.55 5.68
C GLN A 397 -88.94 9.42 6.08
N GLU A 398 -87.74 9.15 5.53
CA GLU A 398 -86.62 10.06 5.68
C GLU A 398 -86.90 11.38 4.92
N PRO A 399 -86.76 12.55 5.57
CA PRO A 399 -86.96 13.83 4.90
C PRO A 399 -85.93 14.08 3.80
N PRO A 400 -86.29 14.75 2.70
CA PRO A 400 -85.32 15.13 1.67
C PRO A 400 -84.31 16.14 2.23
N GLY A 401 -83.05 16.00 1.86
CA GLY A 401 -81.99 16.92 2.25
C GLY A 401 -80.61 16.32 2.01
N THR A 402 -79.57 17.14 2.11
CA THR A 402 -78.19 16.67 2.11
C THR A 402 -77.90 15.97 3.44
N LYS A 403 -77.34 14.76 3.39
CA LYS A 403 -76.99 13.95 4.55
C LYS A 403 -75.50 13.69 4.56
N THR A 404 -74.85 13.92 5.70
CA THR A 404 -73.40 13.76 5.88
C THR A 404 -73.12 13.26 7.29
N VAL A 405 -72.16 12.35 7.44
CA VAL A 405 -71.71 11.84 8.74
C VAL A 405 -70.21 11.61 8.70
N THR A 406 -69.55 11.78 9.85
CA THR A 406 -68.15 11.42 10.03
C THR A 406 -68.05 10.01 10.62
N ILE A 407 -67.29 9.15 9.96
CA ILE A 407 -66.95 7.81 10.46
C ILE A 407 -65.60 7.91 11.19
N TYR A 408 -65.53 7.33 12.37
CA TYR A 408 -64.34 7.22 13.20
C TYR A 408 -63.81 5.79 13.14
N ILE A 409 -62.55 5.67 12.74
CA ILE A 409 -61.81 4.41 12.65
C ILE A 409 -60.71 4.46 13.69
N THR A 410 -60.55 3.38 14.46
CA THR A 410 -59.51 3.29 15.50
C THR A 410 -58.69 2.03 15.28
N GLY A 411 -57.36 2.21 15.20
CA GLY A 411 -56.39 1.13 15.09
C GLY A 411 -55.53 1.03 16.34
N GLU A 412 -55.08 -0.18 16.64
CA GLU A 412 -54.16 -0.51 17.74
C GLU A 412 -53.13 -1.55 17.28
N GLY A 413 -51.95 -1.58 17.90
CA GLY A 413 -50.94 -2.60 17.61
C GLY A 413 -51.44 -3.97 18.05
N SER A 414 -51.20 -4.99 17.23
CA SER A 414 -51.66 -6.37 17.47
C SER A 414 -50.72 -7.21 18.31
#